data_AF-A0A0Q5C1U2-F1
#
_entry.id   AF-A0A0Q5C1U2-F1
#
_cell.length_a   1.000
_cell.length_b   1.000
_cell.length_c   1.000
_cell.angle_alpha   90.00
_cell.angle_beta   90.00
_cell.angle_gamma   90.00
#
_symmetry.space_group_name_H-M   'P 1'
#
loop_
_entity.id
_entity.type
_entity.pdbx_description
1 polymer ?
#
loop_
_entity_poly.entity_id
_entity_poly.type
_entity_poly.pdbx_seq_one_letter_code
_entity_poly.pdbx_strand_id
1 'polypeptide(L)'
;MSLVLRPFLIGVVALAAAFPATRAATAAPVLSVDKTVGKVSGWSIGISRSTDGCLAAATYEDQTTVWMGFNGEKDEAFLAFTNPKWRSIEPDRLYQLMMLTGRGRWKGQFSGIERGADRGLMASGLKKSFVLDIARAGGIEVLFDRKSIAQLSLSGSSDAISAMIDCQKAIVEAKAETAPPRNKANPDAGVTPRRDGGSSGTGFFVSEAGHVLTNNHVINGCTEINIAKFGLPSLRARLVATDVQNDLAVLSTGFENPVVPALSLKPRVGESVYAYGFPLPDLLAASGNFTVGNITAAAGLGDDTRMLQISTPVQPGNSGGPLIDQYGAVVGVIASKLNAMTVAKANNDIPQNVNFAIKSTIALNFLDSNGIVTGSGTKNPTPLDPATVAEQAKAYTVHVTCR
;
A
#
# COMPACT_ATOMS: atom_id res chain seq x y z
N MET A 1 73.45 36.52 -9.12
CA MET A 1 72.34 35.99 -9.92
C MET A 1 71.47 35.15 -8.99
N SER A 2 70.44 35.74 -8.39
CA SER A 2 69.47 35.01 -7.55
C SER A 2 68.11 35.68 -7.65
N LEU A 3 67.24 35.07 -8.44
CA LEU A 3 65.82 35.37 -8.57
C LEU A 3 65.11 34.85 -7.31
N VAL A 4 64.35 35.68 -6.61
CA VAL A 4 63.43 35.23 -5.55
C VAL A 4 62.01 35.52 -6.02
N LEU A 5 61.31 34.48 -6.49
CA LEU A 5 59.89 34.51 -6.82
C LEU A 5 59.04 34.41 -5.53
N ARG A 6 58.08 35.31 -5.37
CA ARG A 6 56.95 35.17 -4.44
C ARG A 6 55.93 34.18 -5.00
N PRO A 7 55.39 33.23 -4.21
CA PRO A 7 54.19 32.51 -4.61
C PRO A 7 52.93 33.27 -4.13
N PHE A 8 52.05 33.52 -5.09
CA PHE A 8 50.65 33.91 -4.91
C PHE A 8 49.88 32.77 -4.20
N LEU A 9 49.12 33.09 -3.15
CA LEU A 9 48.09 32.20 -2.62
C LEU A 9 46.92 32.18 -3.62
N ILE A 10 46.71 31.05 -4.31
CA ILE A 10 45.45 30.75 -4.98
C ILE A 10 44.62 29.92 -3.99
N GLY A 11 43.58 30.52 -3.44
CA GLY A 11 42.59 29.82 -2.64
C GLY A 11 41.75 28.92 -3.55
N VAL A 12 42.01 27.61 -3.50
CA VAL A 12 41.12 26.60 -4.10
C VAL A 12 39.99 26.34 -3.11
N VAL A 13 38.80 26.86 -3.41
CA VAL A 13 37.56 26.46 -2.74
C VAL A 13 37.21 25.06 -3.25
N ALA A 14 37.45 24.04 -2.42
CA ALA A 14 36.99 22.69 -2.69
C ALA A 14 35.47 22.65 -2.52
N LEU A 15 34.74 22.54 -3.64
CA LEU A 15 33.32 22.21 -3.64
C LEU A 15 33.18 20.74 -3.18
N ALA A 16 32.86 20.53 -1.90
CA ALA A 16 32.47 19.22 -1.41
C ALA A 16 31.09 18.87 -1.99
N ALA A 17 31.07 18.03 -3.02
CA ALA A 17 29.84 17.42 -3.50
C ALA A 17 29.25 16.54 -2.39
N ALA A 18 28.15 16.99 -1.79
CA ALA A 18 27.37 16.21 -0.85
C ALA A 18 26.72 15.04 -1.60
N PHE A 19 27.25 13.84 -1.39
CA PHE A 19 26.60 12.61 -1.84
C PHE A 19 25.29 12.41 -1.04
N PRO A 20 24.19 11.98 -1.68
CA PRO A 20 22.96 11.69 -0.96
C PRO A 20 23.20 10.55 0.02
N ALA A 21 22.76 10.75 1.26
CA ALA A 21 22.85 9.76 2.32
C ALA A 21 22.19 8.44 1.87
N THR A 22 22.93 7.35 1.98
CA THR A 22 22.44 5.99 1.76
C THR A 22 21.25 5.71 2.67
N ARG A 23 20.08 5.49 2.05
CA ARG A 23 18.84 5.07 2.70
C ARG A 23 19.12 3.86 3.59
N ALA A 24 18.74 3.94 4.86
CA ALA A 24 18.91 2.86 5.82
C ALA A 24 18.26 1.56 5.31
N ALA A 25 18.99 0.47 5.41
CA ALA A 25 18.52 -0.88 5.16
C ALA A 25 17.37 -1.19 6.11
N THR A 26 16.17 -1.46 5.59
CA THR A 26 15.11 -2.05 6.41
C THR A 26 15.50 -3.48 6.73
N ALA A 27 15.50 -3.86 8.02
CA ALA A 27 15.74 -5.23 8.47
C ALA A 27 14.85 -6.22 7.71
N ALA A 28 15.45 -7.26 7.16
CA ALA A 28 14.71 -8.24 6.38
C ALA A 28 13.90 -9.19 7.30
N PRO A 29 12.67 -9.57 6.89
CA PRO A 29 11.84 -10.45 7.71
C PRO A 29 12.51 -11.81 7.94
N VAL A 30 12.32 -12.38 9.14
CA VAL A 30 12.80 -13.73 9.47
C VAL A 30 12.06 -14.75 8.62
N LEU A 31 12.78 -15.54 7.83
CA LEU A 31 12.18 -16.59 7.00
C LEU A 31 11.84 -17.83 7.86
N SER A 32 10.59 -17.96 8.31
CA SER A 32 10.11 -19.16 9.01
C SER A 32 9.11 -19.94 8.16
N VAL A 33 9.14 -21.28 8.27
CA VAL A 33 8.02 -22.13 7.82
C VAL A 33 7.32 -22.65 9.06
N ASP A 34 6.16 -22.08 9.35
CA ASP A 34 5.37 -22.39 10.52
C ASP A 34 4.47 -23.62 10.30
N LYS A 35 4.03 -23.86 9.06
CA LYS A 35 3.28 -25.06 8.67
C LYS A 35 3.64 -25.49 7.26
N THR A 36 4.06 -26.74 7.08
CA THR A 36 4.25 -27.32 5.73
C THR A 36 2.90 -27.65 5.11
N VAL A 37 2.71 -27.23 3.86
CA VAL A 37 1.48 -27.47 3.08
C VAL A 37 1.66 -28.66 2.15
N GLY A 38 2.82 -28.76 1.50
CA GLY A 38 3.09 -29.87 0.59
C GLY A 38 4.42 -29.71 -0.14
N LYS A 39 4.66 -30.62 -1.09
CA LYS A 39 5.79 -30.55 -2.02
C LYS A 39 5.30 -30.66 -3.45
N VAL A 40 5.84 -29.82 -4.34
CA VAL A 40 5.51 -29.80 -5.77
C VAL A 40 6.80 -29.65 -6.56
N SER A 41 7.08 -30.58 -7.48
CA SER A 41 8.24 -30.52 -8.38
C SER A 41 9.58 -30.25 -7.68
N GLY A 42 9.79 -30.81 -6.48
CA GLY A 42 11.01 -30.63 -5.68
C GLY A 42 11.01 -29.41 -4.74
N TRP A 43 9.99 -28.55 -4.80
CA TRP A 43 9.82 -27.39 -3.94
C TRP A 43 8.87 -27.68 -2.79
N SER A 44 9.19 -27.20 -1.60
CA SER A 44 8.32 -27.21 -0.43
C SER A 44 7.46 -25.96 -0.38
N ILE A 45 6.16 -26.12 -0.20
CA ILE A 45 5.21 -25.03 0.04
C ILE A 45 4.88 -25.01 1.52
N GLY A 46 4.95 -23.83 2.13
CA GLY A 46 4.71 -23.66 3.56
C GLY A 46 4.06 -22.33 3.89
N ILE A 47 3.35 -22.29 5.01
CA ILE A 47 2.78 -21.07 5.59
C ILE A 47 3.82 -20.46 6.52
N SER A 48 4.00 -19.16 6.40
CA SER A 48 4.86 -18.37 7.25
C SER A 48 4.04 -17.27 7.93
N ARG A 49 4.07 -17.26 9.27
CA ARG A 49 3.44 -16.21 10.07
C ARG A 49 4.20 -14.90 9.96
N SER A 50 5.53 -14.94 9.81
CA SER A 50 6.37 -13.75 9.69
C SER A 50 6.17 -12.98 8.39
N THR A 51 5.70 -13.67 7.34
CA THR A 51 5.33 -13.05 6.05
C THR A 51 3.82 -13.01 5.82
N ASP A 52 3.00 -13.41 6.81
CA ASP A 52 1.53 -13.56 6.75
C ASP A 52 1.03 -14.16 5.42
N GLY A 53 1.62 -15.29 5.03
CA GLY A 53 1.33 -15.89 3.74
C GLY A 53 2.07 -17.19 3.45
N CYS A 54 1.93 -17.68 2.22
CA CYS A 54 2.60 -18.87 1.74
C CYS A 54 3.94 -18.52 1.08
N LEU A 55 4.90 -19.39 1.27
CA LEU A 55 6.22 -19.34 0.63
C LEU A 55 6.56 -20.70 -0.01
N ALA A 56 7.42 -20.65 -1.02
CA ALA A 56 7.99 -21.78 -1.72
C ALA A 56 9.51 -21.82 -1.45
N ALA A 57 10.03 -23.01 -1.17
CA ALA A 57 11.44 -23.19 -0.88
C ALA A 57 12.00 -24.44 -1.57
N ALA A 58 13.22 -24.36 -2.10
CA ALA A 58 13.97 -25.51 -2.61
C ALA A 58 15.39 -25.49 -2.08
N THR A 59 15.83 -26.62 -1.52
CA THR A 59 17.20 -26.81 -1.00
C THR A 59 17.99 -27.69 -1.95
N TYR A 60 19.22 -27.28 -2.23
CA TYR A 60 20.13 -27.91 -3.19
C TYR A 60 21.24 -28.69 -2.48
N GLU A 61 22.01 -29.47 -3.24
CA GLU A 61 23.06 -30.35 -2.72
C GLU A 61 24.16 -29.60 -1.94
N ASP A 62 24.46 -28.37 -2.36
CA ASP A 62 25.43 -27.49 -1.69
C ASP A 62 24.92 -26.88 -0.38
N GLN A 63 23.67 -27.23 0.00
CA GLN A 63 22.89 -26.74 1.13
C GLN A 63 22.40 -25.30 0.98
N THR A 64 22.49 -24.73 -0.22
CA THR A 64 21.82 -23.46 -0.53
C THR A 64 20.31 -23.73 -0.60
N THR A 65 19.51 -22.84 -0.04
CA THR A 65 18.05 -22.85 -0.18
C THR A 65 17.59 -21.56 -0.83
N VAL A 66 16.78 -21.68 -1.87
CA VAL A 66 16.07 -20.54 -2.49
C VAL A 66 14.69 -20.45 -1.85
N TRP A 67 14.31 -19.23 -1.49
CA TRP A 67 13.01 -18.91 -0.92
C TRP A 67 12.32 -17.88 -1.80
N MET A 68 11.09 -18.16 -2.19
CA MET A 68 10.23 -17.22 -2.91
C MET A 68 8.92 -17.12 -2.15
N GLY A 69 8.36 -15.92 -2.05
CA GLY A 69 7.06 -15.75 -1.42
C GLY A 69 6.38 -14.47 -1.84
N PHE A 70 5.07 -14.44 -1.61
CA PHE A 70 4.24 -13.25 -1.79
C PHE A 70 3.71 -12.82 -0.43
N ASN A 71 3.63 -11.51 -0.22
CA ASN A 71 2.81 -11.00 0.84
C ASN A 71 1.34 -11.10 0.38
N GLY A 72 0.47 -11.71 1.19
CA GLY A 72 -0.93 -11.97 0.81
C GLY A 72 -1.78 -10.72 0.58
N GLU A 73 -1.38 -9.60 1.16
CA GLU A 73 -2.18 -8.36 1.21
C GLU A 73 -1.58 -7.21 0.40
N LYS A 74 -0.36 -7.39 -0.12
CA LYS A 74 0.39 -6.39 -0.89
C LYS A 74 0.89 -7.07 -2.16
N ASP A 75 0.88 -6.40 -3.33
CA ASP A 75 1.48 -6.92 -4.59
C ASP A 75 3.03 -6.94 -4.54
N GLU A 76 3.56 -7.30 -3.38
CA GLU A 76 4.97 -7.34 -3.01
C GLU A 76 5.39 -8.79 -2.81
N ALA A 77 6.56 -9.10 -3.35
CA ALA A 77 7.19 -10.40 -3.28
C ALA A 77 8.53 -10.29 -2.53
N PHE A 78 9.05 -11.45 -2.14
CA PHE A 78 10.42 -11.56 -1.67
C PHE A 78 11.15 -12.70 -2.37
N LEU A 79 12.47 -12.55 -2.43
CA LEU A 79 13.40 -13.57 -2.88
C LEU A 79 14.52 -13.64 -1.86
N ALA A 80 14.87 -14.85 -1.42
CA ALA A 80 15.99 -15.03 -0.51
C ALA A 80 16.79 -16.29 -0.82
N PHE A 81 18.03 -16.28 -0.34
CA PHE A 81 18.97 -17.38 -0.42
C PHE A 81 19.57 -17.61 0.97
N THR A 82 19.57 -18.85 1.46
CA THR A 82 20.23 -19.20 2.74
C THR A 82 21.20 -20.33 2.53
N ASN A 83 22.32 -20.36 3.26
CA ASN A 83 23.23 -21.49 3.30
C ASN A 83 23.94 -21.54 4.66
N PRO A 84 23.99 -22.69 5.35
CA PRO A 84 24.65 -22.82 6.66
C PRO A 84 26.16 -22.52 6.63
N LYS A 85 26.79 -22.58 5.45
CA LYS A 85 28.22 -22.25 5.26
C LYS A 85 28.49 -20.75 5.15
N TRP A 86 27.46 -19.91 4.94
CA TRP A 86 27.60 -18.46 4.73
C TRP A 86 27.75 -17.67 6.04
N ARG A 87 28.65 -18.11 6.93
CA ARG A 87 28.83 -17.55 8.28
C ARG A 87 29.28 -16.09 8.32
N SER A 88 29.87 -15.59 7.24
CA SER A 88 30.35 -14.20 7.11
C SER A 88 29.24 -13.20 6.73
N ILE A 89 28.01 -13.67 6.49
CA ILE A 89 26.89 -12.77 6.23
C ILE A 89 26.39 -12.21 7.56
N GLU A 90 26.42 -10.90 7.66
CA GLU A 90 25.99 -10.13 8.83
C GLU A 90 24.50 -9.79 8.67
N PRO A 91 23.66 -10.10 9.67
CA PRO A 91 22.26 -9.66 9.68
C PRO A 91 22.15 -8.14 9.47
N ASP A 92 21.12 -7.70 8.75
CA ASP A 92 20.78 -6.30 8.46
C ASP A 92 21.79 -5.51 7.61
N ARG A 93 22.97 -6.08 7.33
CA ARG A 93 23.91 -5.50 6.38
C ARG A 93 23.39 -5.63 4.95
N LEU A 94 23.56 -4.57 4.16
CA LEU A 94 23.21 -4.59 2.74
C LEU A 94 24.33 -5.16 1.88
N TYR A 95 23.95 -6.08 1.01
CA TYR A 95 24.79 -6.72 0.01
C TYR A 95 24.23 -6.41 -1.37
N GLN A 96 25.08 -5.92 -2.26
CA GLN A 96 24.71 -5.72 -3.65
C GLN A 96 24.96 -7.01 -4.42
N LEU A 97 23.88 -7.67 -4.84
CA LEU A 97 23.97 -8.89 -5.63
C LEU A 97 23.69 -8.62 -7.10
N MET A 98 24.32 -9.43 -7.94
CA MET A 98 23.98 -9.55 -9.35
C MET A 98 23.44 -10.95 -9.59
N MET A 99 22.28 -11.04 -10.24
CA MET A 99 21.66 -12.30 -10.62
C MET A 99 21.67 -12.42 -12.13
N LEU A 100 22.22 -13.51 -12.63
CA LEU A 100 22.18 -13.86 -14.05
C LEU A 100 21.18 -14.99 -14.22
N THR A 101 20.25 -14.81 -15.15
CA THR A 101 19.31 -15.85 -15.54
C THR A 101 19.32 -16.00 -17.05
N GLY A 102 18.77 -17.10 -17.57
CA GLY A 102 18.59 -17.27 -19.02
C GLY A 102 17.72 -16.20 -19.69
N ARG A 103 17.09 -15.31 -18.91
CA ARG A 103 16.19 -14.25 -19.36
C ARG A 103 16.75 -12.84 -19.18
N GLY A 104 17.89 -12.69 -18.50
CA GLY A 104 18.51 -11.38 -18.31
C GLY A 104 19.40 -11.27 -17.09
N ARG A 105 19.93 -10.07 -16.88
CA ARG A 105 20.80 -9.73 -15.75
C ARG A 105 20.12 -8.71 -14.85
N TRP A 106 20.11 -9.00 -13.56
CA TRP A 106 19.46 -8.20 -12.54
C TRP A 106 20.46 -7.79 -11.48
N LYS A 107 20.35 -6.55 -10.99
CA LYS A 107 21.17 -6.04 -9.90
C LYS A 107 20.24 -5.54 -8.80
N GLY A 108 20.41 -6.02 -7.58
CA GLY A 108 19.52 -5.72 -6.46
C GLY A 108 20.28 -5.62 -5.14
N GLN A 109 19.72 -4.87 -4.20
CA GLN A 109 20.18 -4.84 -2.82
C GLN A 109 19.47 -5.93 -2.02
N PHE A 110 20.23 -6.71 -1.26
CA PHE A 110 19.75 -7.77 -0.37
C PHE A 110 20.23 -7.46 1.04
N SER A 111 19.37 -7.65 2.02
CA SER A 111 19.75 -7.60 3.43
C SER A 111 20.25 -8.96 3.87
N GLY A 112 21.28 -9.00 4.70
CA GLY A 112 21.64 -10.19 5.44
C GLY A 112 20.51 -10.58 6.40
N ILE A 113 20.26 -11.88 6.53
CA ILE A 113 19.26 -12.47 7.43
C ILE A 113 19.81 -13.68 8.19
N GLU A 114 19.19 -13.97 9.31
CA GLU A 114 19.42 -15.18 10.11
C GLU A 114 18.16 -16.06 10.11
N ARG A 115 18.35 -17.37 9.95
CA ARG A 115 17.27 -18.38 10.01
C ARG A 115 17.74 -19.59 10.82
N GLY A 116 17.41 -19.62 12.11
CA GLY A 116 17.97 -20.62 13.01
C GLY A 116 19.50 -20.50 13.05
N ALA A 117 20.22 -21.56 12.69
CA ALA A 117 21.68 -21.52 12.57
C ALA A 117 22.18 -21.05 11.18
N ASP A 118 21.28 -20.90 10.20
CA ASP A 118 21.64 -20.53 8.84
C ASP A 118 21.80 -19.00 8.69
N ARG A 119 22.61 -18.60 7.71
CA ARG A 119 22.72 -17.21 7.26
C ARG A 119 22.24 -17.09 5.82
N GLY A 120 21.75 -15.92 5.45
CA GLY A 120 21.23 -15.71 4.10
C GLY A 120 21.11 -14.26 3.67
N LEU A 121 20.63 -14.08 2.44
CA LEU A 121 20.46 -12.81 1.76
C LEU A 121 19.01 -12.72 1.29
N MET A 122 18.32 -11.65 1.64
CA MET A 122 16.90 -11.47 1.32
C MET A 122 16.64 -10.09 0.72
N ALA A 123 15.87 -10.07 -0.36
CA ALA A 123 15.26 -8.88 -0.91
C ALA A 123 13.74 -8.98 -0.73
N SER A 124 13.13 -7.96 -0.12
CA SER A 124 11.69 -7.83 0.11
C SER A 124 11.15 -6.59 -0.61
N GLY A 125 9.83 -6.49 -0.78
CA GLY A 125 9.22 -5.37 -1.51
C GLY A 125 9.49 -5.44 -3.02
N LEU A 126 9.82 -6.62 -3.53
CA LEU A 126 10.03 -6.84 -4.95
C LEU A 126 8.68 -6.80 -5.67
N LYS A 127 8.64 -6.31 -6.91
CA LYS A 127 7.45 -6.47 -7.74
C LYS A 127 7.15 -7.96 -7.92
N LYS A 128 5.89 -8.36 -7.82
CA LYS A 128 5.48 -9.74 -8.07
C LYS A 128 5.95 -10.26 -9.43
N SER A 129 5.86 -9.44 -10.48
CA SER A 129 6.35 -9.76 -11.82
C SER A 129 7.83 -10.15 -11.85
N PHE A 130 8.68 -9.51 -11.03
CA PHE A 130 10.10 -9.84 -10.96
C PHE A 130 10.33 -11.27 -10.44
N VAL A 131 9.67 -11.65 -9.35
CA VAL A 131 9.82 -13.00 -8.78
C VAL A 131 9.22 -14.06 -9.72
N LEU A 132 8.12 -13.73 -10.41
CA LEU A 132 7.56 -14.57 -11.46
C LEU A 132 8.52 -14.77 -12.64
N ASP A 133 9.25 -13.72 -13.03
CA ASP A 133 10.23 -13.80 -14.12
C ASP A 133 11.45 -14.65 -13.72
N ILE A 134 11.92 -14.53 -12.47
CA ILE A 134 12.97 -15.41 -11.93
C ILE A 134 12.51 -16.86 -11.91
N ALA A 135 11.31 -17.16 -11.39
CA ALA A 135 10.78 -18.53 -11.35
C ALA A 135 10.65 -19.16 -12.76
N ARG A 136 10.40 -18.36 -13.79
CA ARG A 136 10.31 -18.89 -15.16
C ARG A 136 11.66 -19.01 -15.87
N ALA A 137 12.75 -18.59 -15.23
CA ALA A 137 14.05 -18.47 -15.90
C ALA A 137 14.83 -19.78 -16.03
N GLY A 138 14.36 -20.88 -15.43
CA GLY A 138 14.95 -22.22 -15.51
C GLY A 138 16.24 -22.40 -14.69
N GLY A 139 16.98 -21.33 -14.45
CA GLY A 139 18.14 -21.30 -13.55
C GLY A 139 18.54 -19.88 -13.16
N ILE A 140 19.30 -19.78 -12.08
CA ILE A 140 19.83 -18.52 -11.56
C ILE A 140 21.27 -18.70 -11.09
N GLU A 141 22.14 -17.79 -11.52
CA GLU A 141 23.47 -17.62 -10.95
C GLU A 141 23.48 -16.33 -10.11
N VAL A 142 23.90 -16.43 -8.86
CA VAL A 142 23.98 -15.31 -7.92
C VAL A 142 25.44 -14.95 -7.71
N LEU A 143 25.78 -13.69 -7.94
CA LEU A 143 27.12 -13.16 -7.79
C LEU A 143 27.17 -12.08 -6.72
N PHE A 144 28.22 -12.14 -5.90
CA PHE A 144 28.61 -11.09 -4.96
C PHE A 144 30.05 -10.67 -5.27
N ASP A 145 30.28 -9.36 -5.42
CA ASP A 145 31.57 -8.80 -5.85
C ASP A 145 32.19 -9.52 -7.07
N ARG A 146 31.36 -9.78 -8.08
CA ARG A 146 31.70 -10.50 -9.33
C ARG A 146 32.13 -11.97 -9.15
N LYS A 147 32.04 -12.53 -7.94
CA LYS A 147 32.26 -13.95 -7.68
C LYS A 147 30.92 -14.67 -7.62
N SER A 148 30.82 -15.81 -8.30
CA SER A 148 29.66 -16.70 -8.21
C SER A 148 29.59 -17.29 -6.80
N ILE A 149 28.47 -17.08 -6.11
CA ILE A 149 28.23 -17.59 -4.76
C ILE A 149 27.17 -18.69 -4.73
N ALA A 150 26.36 -18.80 -5.79
CA ALA A 150 25.39 -19.87 -5.99
C ALA A 150 25.03 -19.99 -7.47
N GLN A 151 24.89 -21.22 -7.97
CA GLN A 151 24.38 -21.50 -9.31
C GLN A 151 23.33 -22.61 -9.19
N LEU A 152 22.06 -22.24 -9.39
CA LEU A 152 20.91 -23.04 -8.94
C LEU A 152 19.95 -23.28 -10.10
N SER A 153 19.50 -24.53 -10.23
CA SER A 153 18.41 -24.89 -11.15
C SER A 153 17.07 -24.42 -10.58
N LEU A 154 16.28 -23.68 -11.36
CA LEU A 154 14.93 -23.27 -10.97
C LEU A 154 13.85 -24.19 -11.55
N SER A 155 14.21 -25.43 -11.90
CA SER A 155 13.25 -26.43 -12.35
C SER A 155 12.14 -26.62 -11.32
N GLY A 156 10.89 -26.75 -11.79
CA GLY A 156 9.71 -26.89 -10.94
C GLY A 156 9.26 -25.61 -10.21
N SER A 157 10.02 -24.50 -10.28
CA SER A 157 9.67 -23.29 -9.53
C SER A 157 8.41 -22.59 -10.04
N SER A 158 8.06 -22.74 -11.32
CA SER A 158 6.80 -22.22 -11.86
C SER A 158 5.59 -22.95 -11.25
N ASP A 159 5.65 -24.28 -11.13
CA ASP A 159 4.62 -25.08 -10.47
C ASP A 159 4.56 -24.75 -8.98
N ALA A 160 5.71 -24.55 -8.34
CA ALA A 160 5.81 -24.17 -6.94
C ALA A 160 5.16 -22.81 -6.67
N ILE A 161 5.39 -21.82 -7.53
CA ILE A 161 4.73 -20.51 -7.46
C ILE A 161 3.21 -20.66 -7.63
N SER A 162 2.74 -21.52 -8.55
CA SER A 162 1.31 -21.77 -8.71
C SER A 162 0.70 -22.37 -7.44
N ALA A 163 1.31 -23.42 -6.89
CA ALA A 163 0.88 -24.07 -5.66
C ALA A 163 0.92 -23.13 -4.45
N MET A 164 1.89 -22.21 -4.40
CA MET A 164 1.99 -21.17 -3.39
C MET A 164 0.86 -20.14 -3.49
N ILE A 165 0.47 -19.75 -4.71
CA ILE A 165 -0.70 -18.87 -4.93
C ILE A 165 -1.99 -19.55 -4.47
N ASP A 166 -2.16 -20.83 -4.77
CA ASP A 166 -3.35 -21.58 -4.34
C ASP A 166 -3.39 -21.78 -2.82
N CYS A 167 -2.22 -22.03 -2.21
CA CYS A 167 -2.06 -21.99 -0.76
C CYS A 167 -2.50 -20.64 -0.17
N GLN A 168 -2.11 -19.53 -0.78
CA GLN A 168 -2.48 -18.19 -0.32
C GLN A 168 -4.00 -17.98 -0.35
N LYS A 169 -4.67 -18.43 -1.43
CA LYS A 169 -6.13 -18.40 -1.54
C LYS A 169 -6.80 -19.22 -0.44
N ALA A 170 -6.31 -20.44 -0.18
CA ALA A 170 -6.86 -21.31 0.85
C ALA A 170 -6.74 -20.70 2.27
N ILE A 171 -5.66 -19.97 2.57
CA ILE A 171 -5.54 -19.23 3.84
C ILE A 171 -6.61 -18.14 3.95
N VAL A 172 -6.85 -17.39 2.87
CA VAL A 172 -7.87 -16.33 2.85
C VAL A 172 -9.27 -16.94 3.00
N GLU A 173 -9.55 -18.05 2.32
CA GLU A 173 -10.83 -18.78 2.41
C GLU A 173 -11.07 -19.36 3.82
N ALA A 174 -10.07 -19.99 4.44
CA ALA A 174 -10.20 -20.53 5.79
C ALA A 174 -10.38 -19.44 6.88
N LYS A 175 -9.76 -18.27 6.69
CA LYS A 175 -10.01 -17.08 7.54
C LYS A 175 -11.46 -16.57 7.38
N ALA A 176 -12.10 -16.81 6.24
CA ALA A 176 -13.50 -16.44 6.00
C ALA A 176 -14.52 -17.45 6.57
N GLU A 177 -14.20 -18.75 6.62
CA GLU A 177 -15.08 -19.81 7.15
C GLU A 177 -15.15 -19.85 8.69
N THR A 178 -14.14 -19.33 9.39
CA THR A 178 -14.09 -19.32 10.87
C THR A 178 -14.83 -18.13 11.50
N ALA A 179 -15.42 -17.25 10.69
CA ALA A 179 -16.25 -16.15 11.16
C ALA A 179 -17.67 -16.65 11.56
N PRO A 180 -18.25 -16.18 12.68
CA PRO A 180 -19.54 -16.69 13.17
C PRO A 180 -20.68 -16.43 12.17
N PRO A 181 -21.67 -17.35 12.07
CA PRO A 181 -22.69 -17.29 11.03
C PRO A 181 -23.63 -16.10 11.25
N ARG A 182 -23.86 -15.31 10.20
CA ARG A 182 -24.95 -14.34 10.15
C ARG A 182 -26.28 -15.07 9.93
N ASN A 183 -27.26 -14.77 10.77
CA ASN A 183 -28.63 -15.30 10.71
C ASN A 183 -29.20 -15.23 9.27
N LYS A 184 -29.61 -16.38 8.75
CA LYS A 184 -30.29 -16.50 7.45
C LYS A 184 -31.77 -16.17 7.63
N ALA A 185 -32.25 -15.16 6.90
CA ALA A 185 -33.67 -14.99 6.64
C ALA A 185 -33.94 -15.23 5.13
N ASN A 186 -34.74 -16.27 4.91
CA ASN A 186 -35.52 -16.71 3.75
C ASN A 186 -34.82 -17.11 2.42
N PRO A 187 -35.01 -18.37 1.94
CA PRO A 187 -34.54 -18.84 0.65
C PRO A 187 -35.67 -18.85 -0.38
N ASP A 188 -35.82 -17.79 -1.18
CA ASP A 188 -36.41 -17.93 -2.51
C ASP A 188 -35.99 -16.75 -3.41
N ALA A 189 -34.89 -16.95 -4.13
CA ALA A 189 -34.58 -16.30 -5.41
C ALA A 189 -33.25 -16.91 -5.90
N GLY A 190 -33.34 -17.66 -7.00
CA GLY A 190 -32.20 -18.27 -7.65
C GLY A 190 -31.19 -17.27 -8.21
N VAL A 191 -30.07 -17.85 -8.65
CA VAL A 191 -28.83 -17.25 -9.17
C VAL A 191 -27.84 -16.85 -8.07
N THR A 192 -26.87 -17.73 -7.86
CA THR A 192 -25.62 -17.45 -7.15
C THR A 192 -24.82 -16.36 -7.88
N PRO A 193 -24.42 -15.25 -7.23
CA PRO A 193 -23.31 -14.46 -7.73
C PRO A 193 -22.01 -15.01 -7.13
N ARG A 194 -21.07 -15.34 -8.01
CA ARG A 194 -19.65 -15.53 -7.68
C ARG A 194 -19.18 -14.34 -6.83
N ARG A 195 -18.44 -14.60 -5.75
CA ARG A 195 -17.71 -13.55 -5.02
C ARG A 195 -16.48 -13.17 -5.86
N ASP A 196 -16.66 -12.20 -6.75
CA ASP A 196 -15.56 -11.56 -7.48
C ASP A 196 -14.68 -10.81 -6.48
N GLY A 197 -13.36 -11.02 -6.55
CA GLY A 197 -12.36 -10.43 -5.67
C GLY A 197 -12.15 -8.93 -5.90
N GLY A 198 -13.14 -8.14 -5.49
CA GLY A 198 -13.15 -6.69 -5.63
C GLY A 198 -12.40 -5.93 -4.53
N SER A 199 -11.85 -4.76 -4.87
CA SER A 199 -11.35 -3.76 -3.92
C SER A 199 -12.50 -2.86 -3.45
N SER A 200 -12.40 -2.25 -2.26
CA SER A 200 -13.38 -1.26 -1.81
C SER A 200 -12.76 -0.07 -1.09
N GLY A 201 -13.50 1.03 -1.08
CA GLY A 201 -13.08 2.29 -0.49
C GLY A 201 -14.25 3.24 -0.27
N THR A 202 -13.91 4.49 -0.01
CA THR A 202 -14.87 5.57 0.20
C THR A 202 -14.73 6.59 -0.93
N GLY A 203 -15.81 7.26 -1.27
CA GLY A 203 -15.80 8.47 -2.07
C GLY A 203 -16.80 9.48 -1.53
N PHE A 204 -16.80 10.69 -2.04
CA PHE A 204 -17.80 11.69 -1.70
C PHE A 204 -18.18 12.55 -2.89
N PHE A 205 -19.43 13.01 -2.90
CA PHE A 205 -19.94 13.89 -3.94
C PHE A 205 -19.22 15.24 -3.88
N VAL A 206 -18.77 15.72 -5.05
CA VAL A 206 -18.13 17.03 -5.22
C VAL A 206 -18.95 17.98 -6.08
N SER A 207 -19.98 17.49 -6.78
CA SER A 207 -20.91 18.29 -7.58
C SER A 207 -22.33 17.79 -7.42
N GLU A 208 -23.31 18.68 -7.57
CA GLU A 208 -24.73 18.31 -7.55
C GLU A 208 -25.12 17.36 -8.70
N ALA A 209 -24.40 17.45 -9.83
CA ALA A 209 -24.55 16.59 -11.01
C ALA A 209 -24.03 15.15 -10.83
N GLY A 210 -23.67 14.73 -9.61
CA GLY A 210 -23.36 13.33 -9.33
C GLY A 210 -21.90 12.91 -9.50
N HIS A 211 -20.95 13.85 -9.55
CA HIS A 211 -19.53 13.52 -9.55
C HIS A 211 -19.05 13.14 -8.14
N VAL A 212 -18.34 12.02 -8.05
CA VAL A 212 -17.77 11.47 -6.81
C VAL A 212 -16.25 11.49 -6.91
N LEU A 213 -15.59 12.09 -5.93
CA LEU A 213 -14.14 12.03 -5.77
C LEU A 213 -13.76 10.83 -4.87
N THR A 214 -12.71 10.11 -5.25
CA THR A 214 -12.11 9.01 -4.47
C THR A 214 -10.61 8.92 -4.76
N ASN A 215 -9.92 7.92 -4.20
CA ASN A 215 -8.54 7.66 -4.56
C ASN A 215 -8.42 6.82 -5.84
N ASN A 216 -7.37 7.07 -6.62
CA ASN A 216 -7.07 6.27 -7.81
C ASN A 216 -6.83 4.79 -7.46
N HIS A 217 -6.10 4.49 -6.38
CA HIS A 217 -5.84 3.10 -6.00
C HIS A 217 -7.09 2.31 -5.61
N VAL A 218 -8.18 2.98 -5.23
CA VAL A 218 -9.46 2.32 -4.93
C VAL A 218 -10.08 1.77 -6.22
N ILE A 219 -9.90 2.48 -7.33
CA ILE A 219 -10.54 2.17 -8.62
C ILE A 219 -9.58 1.62 -9.69
N ASN A 220 -8.32 1.38 -9.33
CA ASN A 220 -7.31 0.95 -10.30
C ASN A 220 -7.53 -0.52 -10.71
N GLY A 221 -7.59 -0.78 -12.01
CA GLY A 221 -7.76 -2.12 -12.56
C GLY A 221 -9.18 -2.68 -12.48
N CYS A 222 -10.17 -1.89 -12.06
CA CYS A 222 -11.55 -2.35 -12.00
C CYS A 222 -12.12 -2.57 -13.39
N THR A 223 -12.81 -3.70 -13.54
CA THR A 223 -13.71 -3.95 -14.66
C THR A 223 -15.06 -3.26 -14.45
N GLU A 224 -15.49 -3.15 -13.20
CA GLU A 224 -16.71 -2.46 -12.81
C GLU A 224 -16.53 -1.62 -11.54
N ILE A 225 -17.09 -0.41 -11.54
CA ILE A 225 -17.10 0.49 -10.39
C ILE A 225 -18.55 0.71 -9.97
N ASN A 226 -18.86 0.40 -8.72
CA ASN A 226 -20.19 0.52 -8.14
C ASN A 226 -20.16 1.48 -6.95
N ILE A 227 -21.21 2.31 -6.85
CA ILE A 227 -21.39 3.32 -5.81
C ILE A 227 -22.63 2.98 -5.00
N ALA A 228 -22.48 2.86 -3.69
CA ALA A 228 -23.57 2.61 -2.77
C ALA A 228 -23.71 3.76 -1.75
N LYS A 229 -24.94 4.23 -1.58
CA LYS A 229 -25.34 5.15 -0.50
C LYS A 229 -26.24 4.39 0.46
N PHE A 230 -26.11 4.64 1.76
CA PHE A 230 -26.92 3.96 2.75
C PHE A 230 -28.43 4.14 2.46
N GLY A 231 -29.16 3.03 2.41
CA GLY A 231 -30.60 3.02 2.15
C GLY A 231 -31.01 3.17 0.68
N LEU A 232 -30.05 3.32 -0.25
CA LEU A 232 -30.32 3.39 -1.69
C LEU A 232 -29.72 2.20 -2.45
N PRO A 233 -30.29 1.83 -3.63
CA PRO A 233 -29.68 0.84 -4.50
C PRO A 233 -28.27 1.25 -4.95
N SER A 234 -27.39 0.28 -5.11
CA SER A 234 -26.07 0.52 -5.71
C SER A 234 -26.22 0.89 -7.18
N LEU A 235 -25.46 1.89 -7.64
CA LEU A 235 -25.43 2.30 -9.05
C LEU A 235 -24.02 2.09 -9.63
N ARG A 236 -23.96 1.70 -10.89
CA ARG A 236 -22.71 1.65 -11.64
C ARG A 236 -22.23 3.07 -11.92
N ALA A 237 -20.96 3.35 -11.63
CA ALA A 237 -20.29 4.59 -11.97
C ALA A 237 -19.39 4.43 -13.18
N ARG A 238 -19.10 5.56 -13.83
CA ARG A 238 -18.14 5.67 -14.92
C ARG A 238 -16.93 6.45 -14.45
N LEU A 239 -15.75 5.98 -14.80
CA LEU A 239 -14.52 6.74 -14.59
C LEU A 239 -14.51 7.96 -15.51
N VAL A 240 -14.32 9.15 -14.95
CA VAL A 240 -14.19 10.40 -15.71
C VAL A 240 -12.72 10.73 -15.93
N ALA A 241 -11.93 10.75 -14.86
CA ALA A 241 -10.49 11.02 -14.92
C ALA A 241 -9.74 10.42 -13.73
N THR A 242 -8.43 10.24 -13.90
CA THR A 242 -7.50 9.84 -12.83
C THR A 242 -6.28 10.75 -12.80
N ASP A 243 -5.73 10.92 -11.60
CA ASP A 243 -4.41 11.46 -11.34
C ASP A 243 -3.64 10.43 -10.52
N VAL A 244 -2.84 9.62 -11.21
CA VAL A 244 -2.05 8.55 -10.59
C VAL A 244 -0.98 9.11 -9.66
N GLN A 245 -0.45 10.31 -9.92
CA GLN A 245 0.63 10.91 -9.12
C GLN A 245 0.14 11.42 -7.78
N ASN A 246 -1.07 11.98 -7.76
CA ASN A 246 -1.73 12.46 -6.55
C ASN A 246 -2.71 11.46 -5.94
N ASP A 247 -2.84 10.28 -6.54
CA ASP A 247 -3.74 9.21 -6.10
C ASP A 247 -5.21 9.66 -6.01
N LEU A 248 -5.69 10.37 -7.03
CA LEU A 248 -7.07 10.87 -7.11
C LEU A 248 -7.79 10.30 -8.33
N ALA A 249 -9.09 10.07 -8.20
CA ALA A 249 -9.97 9.73 -9.30
C ALA A 249 -11.33 10.41 -9.13
N VAL A 250 -11.91 10.86 -10.23
CA VAL A 250 -13.27 11.37 -10.26
C VAL A 250 -14.16 10.46 -11.10
N LEU A 251 -15.31 10.12 -10.53
CA LEU A 251 -16.31 9.23 -11.08
C LEU A 251 -17.57 10.01 -11.38
N SER A 252 -18.25 9.65 -12.47
CA SER A 252 -19.62 10.10 -12.75
C SER A 252 -20.58 9.00 -12.35
N THR A 253 -21.64 9.38 -11.64
CA THR A 253 -22.65 8.45 -11.13
C THR A 253 -24.03 8.79 -11.70
N GLY A 254 -24.96 7.85 -11.64
CA GLY A 254 -26.37 8.12 -11.96
C GLY A 254 -27.15 8.79 -10.82
N PHE A 255 -26.49 9.18 -9.72
CA PHE A 255 -27.12 9.93 -8.64
C PHE A 255 -27.02 11.42 -8.91
N GLU A 256 -28.11 12.15 -8.72
CA GLU A 256 -28.03 13.58 -8.40
C GLU A 256 -27.94 13.71 -6.88
N ASN A 257 -27.05 14.55 -6.36
CA ASN A 257 -26.91 14.75 -4.92
C ASN A 257 -26.85 16.24 -4.59
N PRO A 258 -27.96 16.86 -4.15
CA PRO A 258 -28.02 18.30 -3.89
C PRO A 258 -27.14 18.73 -2.70
N VAL A 259 -26.67 17.77 -1.90
CA VAL A 259 -25.79 18.04 -0.77
C VAL A 259 -24.34 17.77 -1.16
N VAL A 260 -23.53 18.81 -1.27
CA VAL A 260 -22.08 18.71 -1.49
C VAL A 260 -21.32 19.56 -0.49
N PRO A 261 -20.14 19.11 -0.02
CA PRO A 261 -19.35 19.87 0.93
C PRO A 261 -18.64 21.05 0.26
N ALA A 262 -18.35 22.08 1.04
CA ALA A 262 -17.35 23.08 0.68
C ALA A 262 -15.97 22.42 0.66
N LEU A 263 -15.07 22.81 -0.25
CA LEU A 263 -13.65 22.45 -0.17
C LEU A 263 -12.83 23.63 0.36
N SER A 264 -12.13 23.43 1.47
CA SER A 264 -11.39 24.48 2.19
C SER A 264 -9.90 24.42 1.87
N LEU A 265 -9.33 25.53 1.37
CA LEU A 265 -7.94 25.59 0.86
C LEU A 265 -6.84 25.76 1.93
N LYS A 266 -7.20 26.12 3.17
CA LYS A 266 -6.23 26.55 4.19
C LYS A 266 -6.41 25.79 5.52
N PRO A 267 -6.19 24.47 5.54
CA PRO A 267 -6.11 23.73 6.80
C PRO A 267 -4.95 24.23 7.66
N ARG A 268 -5.13 24.29 8.99
CA ARG A 268 -4.07 24.66 9.95
C ARG A 268 -3.74 23.49 10.88
N VAL A 269 -2.46 23.38 11.23
CA VAL A 269 -2.01 22.42 12.26
C VAL A 269 -2.72 22.73 13.58
N GLY A 270 -3.17 21.68 14.26
CA GLY A 270 -3.96 21.76 15.49
C GLY A 270 -5.47 21.84 15.29
N GLU A 271 -5.97 22.05 14.06
CA GLU A 271 -7.42 22.06 13.81
C GLU A 271 -8.04 20.68 14.00
N SER A 272 -9.18 20.66 14.69
CA SER A 272 -10.04 19.48 14.80
C SER A 272 -10.55 19.08 13.42
N VAL A 273 -10.40 17.80 13.10
CA VAL A 273 -10.85 17.22 11.85
C VAL A 273 -11.51 15.86 12.07
N TYR A 274 -12.38 15.52 11.13
CA TYR A 274 -13.22 14.34 11.18
C TYR A 274 -13.07 13.56 9.88
N ALA A 275 -13.13 12.23 9.95
CA ALA A 275 -13.21 11.39 8.77
C ALA A 275 -14.54 10.65 8.78
N TYR A 276 -15.16 10.57 7.61
CA TYR A 276 -16.32 9.72 7.37
C TYR A 276 -15.99 8.72 6.27
N GLY A 277 -16.36 7.46 6.43
CA GLY A 277 -16.13 6.47 5.39
C GLY A 277 -16.71 5.10 5.70
N PHE A 278 -16.36 4.14 4.87
CA PHE A 278 -16.88 2.77 4.92
C PHE A 278 -15.72 1.79 5.15
N PRO A 279 -15.07 1.83 6.32
CA PRO A 279 -14.05 0.86 6.63
C PRO A 279 -14.69 -0.51 6.83
N LEU A 280 -14.09 -1.56 6.27
CA LEU A 280 -14.53 -2.95 6.44
C LEU A 280 -16.08 -3.07 6.37
N PRO A 281 -16.73 -2.66 5.25
CA PRO A 281 -18.20 -2.53 5.17
C PRO A 281 -18.95 -3.83 5.44
N ASP A 282 -18.28 -4.98 5.25
CA ASP A 282 -18.82 -6.29 5.58
C ASP A 282 -18.76 -6.62 7.07
N LEU A 283 -17.97 -5.90 7.87
CA LEU A 283 -17.75 -6.13 9.31
C LEU A 283 -18.30 -4.99 10.18
N LEU A 284 -18.21 -3.75 9.71
CA LEU A 284 -18.59 -2.53 10.41
C LEU A 284 -19.91 -1.96 9.87
N ALA A 285 -20.33 -0.81 10.39
CA ALA A 285 -21.65 -0.25 10.08
C ALA A 285 -21.80 0.05 8.59
N ALA A 286 -22.80 -0.56 7.95
CA ALA A 286 -23.14 -0.30 6.55
C ALA A 286 -23.59 1.16 6.30
N SER A 287 -23.95 1.88 7.36
CA SER A 287 -24.23 3.31 7.30
C SER A 287 -22.98 4.18 7.18
N GLY A 288 -21.78 3.64 7.37
CA GLY A 288 -20.53 4.38 7.46
C GLY A 288 -20.09 4.62 8.91
N ASN A 289 -18.79 4.88 9.09
CA ASN A 289 -18.15 5.20 10.35
C ASN A 289 -17.64 6.64 10.35
N PHE A 290 -17.70 7.27 11.52
CA PHE A 290 -17.21 8.62 11.77
C PHE A 290 -16.10 8.58 12.82
N THR A 291 -14.96 9.18 12.54
CA THR A 291 -13.81 9.25 13.46
C THR A 291 -13.34 10.68 13.66
N VAL A 292 -12.79 10.96 14.84
CA VAL A 292 -12.37 12.29 15.29
C VAL A 292 -10.85 12.33 15.47
N GLY A 293 -10.23 13.46 15.12
CA GLY A 293 -8.82 13.73 15.37
C GLY A 293 -8.47 15.18 15.09
N ASN A 294 -7.20 15.45 14.79
CA ASN A 294 -6.68 16.77 14.46
C ASN A 294 -5.61 16.70 13.37
N ILE A 295 -5.34 17.84 12.73
CA ILE A 295 -4.20 17.99 11.82
C ILE A 295 -2.93 18.09 12.67
N THR A 296 -2.00 17.14 12.51
CA THR A 296 -0.76 17.10 13.28
C THR A 296 0.43 17.71 12.53
N ALA A 297 0.39 17.72 11.20
CA ALA A 297 1.36 18.45 10.36
C ALA A 297 0.75 18.90 9.03
N ALA A 298 1.27 20.00 8.48
CA ALA A 298 0.85 20.53 7.18
C ALA A 298 1.59 19.91 5.97
N ALA A 299 2.34 18.83 6.20
CA ALA A 299 3.05 18.06 5.18
C ALA A 299 2.98 16.56 5.54
N GLY A 300 3.18 15.71 4.53
CA GLY A 300 3.24 14.25 4.68
C GLY A 300 4.64 13.72 4.97
N LEU A 301 4.82 12.42 4.75
CA LEU A 301 6.12 11.77 4.84
C LEU A 301 7.15 12.44 3.91
N GLY A 302 8.36 12.69 4.42
CA GLY A 302 9.44 13.30 3.65
C GLY A 302 9.15 14.73 3.21
N ASP A 303 8.39 15.48 4.01
CA ASP A 303 7.94 16.84 3.72
C ASP A 303 7.13 16.98 2.43
N ASP A 304 6.36 15.94 2.05
CA ASP A 304 5.44 16.02 0.91
C ASP A 304 4.35 17.07 1.17
N THR A 305 4.51 18.25 0.54
CA THR A 305 3.66 19.42 0.73
C THR A 305 2.24 19.23 0.20
N ARG A 306 1.98 18.17 -0.56
CA ARG A 306 0.65 17.84 -1.11
C ARG A 306 -0.26 17.20 -0.06
N MET A 307 0.32 16.72 1.04
CA MET A 307 -0.38 15.92 2.05
C MET A 307 -0.55 16.69 3.36
N LEU A 308 -1.50 16.26 4.17
CA LEU A 308 -1.65 16.58 5.59
C LEU A 308 -1.33 15.33 6.40
N GLN A 309 -0.68 15.51 7.54
CA GLN A 309 -0.62 14.48 8.58
C GLN A 309 -1.77 14.71 9.57
N ILE A 310 -2.46 13.64 9.93
CA ILE A 310 -3.63 13.67 10.83
C ILE A 310 -3.51 12.60 11.91
N SER A 311 -4.14 12.86 13.05
CA SER A 311 -4.29 11.87 14.14
C SER A 311 -5.58 11.07 14.03
N THR A 312 -6.52 11.50 13.18
CA THR A 312 -7.82 10.86 12.99
C THR A 312 -7.62 9.38 12.67
N PRO A 313 -8.25 8.44 13.42
CA PRO A 313 -8.15 7.03 13.12
C PRO A 313 -8.69 6.72 11.71
N VAL A 314 -7.85 6.09 10.88
CA VAL A 314 -8.23 5.60 9.55
C VAL A 314 -7.92 4.12 9.43
N GLN A 315 -8.77 3.40 8.69
CA GLN A 315 -8.65 1.97 8.44
C GLN A 315 -8.75 1.68 6.94
N PRO A 316 -8.38 0.46 6.48
CA PRO A 316 -8.73 0.00 5.14
C PRO A 316 -10.22 0.22 4.85
N GLY A 317 -10.51 0.83 3.70
CA GLY A 317 -11.87 1.25 3.29
C GLY A 317 -12.16 2.75 3.50
N ASN A 318 -11.42 3.47 4.34
CA ASN A 318 -11.55 4.93 4.45
C ASN A 318 -10.87 5.70 3.29
N SER A 319 -9.98 5.05 2.53
CA SER A 319 -9.31 5.66 1.38
C SER A 319 -10.33 6.28 0.41
N GLY A 320 -10.08 7.52 0.02
CA GLY A 320 -10.94 8.31 -0.86
C GLY A 320 -12.06 9.06 -0.12
N GLY A 321 -12.22 8.83 1.19
CA GLY A 321 -13.21 9.52 2.01
C GLY A 321 -12.84 10.97 2.33
N PRO A 322 -13.83 11.80 2.73
CA PRO A 322 -13.61 13.19 3.09
C PRO A 322 -12.94 13.32 4.47
N LEU A 323 -11.93 14.20 4.56
CA LEU A 323 -11.42 14.76 5.81
C LEU A 323 -12.06 16.15 6.00
N ILE A 324 -12.80 16.33 7.09
CA ILE A 324 -13.74 17.44 7.29
C ILE A 324 -13.30 18.28 8.48
N ASP A 325 -13.34 19.61 8.38
CA ASP A 325 -13.08 20.52 9.51
C ASP A 325 -14.33 20.74 10.38
N GLN A 326 -14.15 21.38 11.54
CA GLN A 326 -15.26 21.72 12.44
C GLN A 326 -16.33 22.66 11.86
N TYR A 327 -16.16 23.18 10.64
CA TYR A 327 -17.14 24.03 9.98
C TYR A 327 -17.89 23.28 8.86
N GLY A 328 -17.70 21.96 8.77
CA GLY A 328 -18.34 21.10 7.76
C GLY A 328 -17.67 21.16 6.38
N ALA A 329 -16.50 21.79 6.26
CA ALA A 329 -15.79 21.87 4.99
C ALA A 329 -14.76 20.75 4.86
N VAL A 330 -14.64 20.17 3.66
CA VAL A 330 -13.61 19.18 3.34
C VAL A 330 -12.26 19.87 3.17
N VAL A 331 -11.29 19.49 4.00
CA VAL A 331 -9.90 19.98 3.96
C VAL A 331 -8.94 19.01 3.29
N GLY A 332 -9.37 17.77 3.05
CA GLY A 332 -8.57 16.78 2.32
C GLY A 332 -9.31 15.51 1.98
N VAL A 333 -8.62 14.63 1.26
CA VAL A 333 -9.09 13.28 0.87
C VAL A 333 -8.24 12.27 1.63
N ILE A 334 -8.86 11.43 2.45
CA ILE A 334 -8.18 10.42 3.25
C ILE A 334 -7.41 9.49 2.32
N ALA A 335 -6.11 9.34 2.58
CA ALA A 335 -5.27 8.32 1.96
C ALA A 335 -4.93 7.32 3.07
N SER A 336 -5.61 6.18 3.14
CA SER A 336 -5.39 5.17 4.20
C SER A 336 -4.03 4.46 4.11
N LYS A 337 -3.02 5.07 3.46
CA LYS A 337 -1.67 4.55 3.37
C LYS A 337 -0.74 5.32 4.30
N LEU A 338 -0.79 4.97 5.58
CA LEU A 338 0.45 4.81 6.33
C LEU A 338 0.66 3.32 6.53
N ASN A 339 1.73 2.78 5.96
CA ASN A 339 2.24 1.51 6.46
C ASN A 339 2.83 1.81 7.84
N ALA A 340 2.00 1.76 8.88
CA ALA A 340 2.42 1.96 10.26
C ALA A 340 3.59 1.01 10.60
N MET A 341 3.70 -0.13 9.90
CA MET A 341 4.84 -1.05 10.02
C MET A 341 6.13 -0.59 9.32
N THR A 342 6.09 0.30 8.32
CA THR A 342 7.32 0.87 7.72
C THR A 342 8.01 1.82 8.68
N VAL A 343 7.24 2.58 9.47
CA VAL A 343 7.80 3.45 10.52
C VAL A 343 8.06 2.65 11.80
N ALA A 344 7.24 1.63 12.10
CA ALA A 344 7.47 0.76 13.26
C ALA A 344 8.76 -0.05 13.21
N LYS A 345 9.17 -0.49 12.00
CA LYS A 345 10.42 -1.23 11.83
C LYS A 345 11.68 -0.36 11.97
N ALA A 346 11.55 0.96 11.93
CA ALA A 346 12.69 1.87 12.14
C ALA A 346 12.95 2.15 13.63
N ASN A 347 11.89 2.18 14.46
CA ASN A 347 11.95 2.63 15.86
C ASN A 347 11.48 1.57 16.88
N ASN A 348 11.12 0.36 16.42
CA ASN A 348 10.55 -0.71 17.25
C ASN A 348 9.21 -0.34 17.93
N ASP A 349 8.47 0.63 17.37
CA ASP A 349 7.21 1.15 17.92
C ASP A 349 6.22 1.50 16.79
N ILE A 350 4.99 1.00 16.85
CA ILE A 350 3.96 1.28 15.82
C ILE A 350 3.45 2.70 16.06
N PRO A 351 3.70 3.66 15.15
CA PRO A 351 3.19 5.01 15.35
C PRO A 351 1.67 4.95 15.36
N GLN A 352 1.12 5.21 16.53
CA GLN A 352 -0.31 5.39 16.70
C GLN A 352 -0.66 6.79 16.22
N ASN A 353 -1.84 6.94 15.63
CA ASN A 353 -2.38 8.26 15.27
C ASN A 353 -1.49 9.06 14.30
N VAL A 354 -0.84 8.36 13.36
CA VAL A 354 -0.16 9.00 12.22
C VAL A 354 -0.83 8.50 10.95
N ASN A 355 -1.65 9.34 10.34
CA ASN A 355 -2.37 9.05 9.11
C ASN A 355 -2.23 10.23 8.14
N PHE A 356 -2.64 10.05 6.89
CA PHE A 356 -2.44 11.08 5.87
C PHE A 356 -3.71 11.36 5.06
N ALA A 357 -3.82 12.59 4.59
CA ALA A 357 -4.84 13.03 3.65
C ALA A 357 -4.22 13.91 2.56
N ILE A 358 -4.66 13.74 1.33
CA ILE A 358 -4.30 14.62 0.22
C ILE A 358 -5.02 15.96 0.44
N LYS A 359 -4.31 17.09 0.34
CA LYS A 359 -4.92 18.41 0.55
C LYS A 359 -6.03 18.68 -0.47
N SER A 360 -7.11 19.31 -0.01
CA SER A 360 -8.21 19.80 -0.86
C SER A 360 -7.74 20.69 -2.01
N THR A 361 -6.65 21.43 -1.85
CA THR A 361 -6.02 22.25 -2.92
C THR A 361 -5.60 21.40 -4.12
N ILE A 362 -5.03 20.22 -3.87
CA ILE A 362 -4.64 19.26 -4.91
C ILE A 362 -5.88 18.69 -5.57
N ALA A 363 -6.89 18.32 -4.77
CA ALA A 363 -8.17 17.83 -5.28
C ALA A 363 -8.91 18.86 -6.14
N LEU A 364 -8.93 20.13 -5.71
CA LEU A 364 -9.58 21.22 -6.46
C LEU A 364 -8.89 21.46 -7.79
N ASN A 365 -7.56 21.53 -7.83
CA ASN A 365 -6.83 21.67 -9.08
C ASN A 365 -7.10 20.51 -10.05
N PHE A 366 -7.18 19.28 -9.53
CA PHE A 366 -7.53 18.09 -10.31
C PHE A 366 -8.95 18.18 -10.87
N LEU A 367 -9.93 18.56 -10.05
CA LEU A 367 -11.33 18.71 -10.47
C LEU A 367 -11.50 19.81 -11.53
N ASP A 368 -10.88 20.97 -11.31
CA ASP A 368 -10.89 22.12 -12.22
C ASP A 368 -10.26 21.76 -13.58
N SER A 369 -9.10 21.09 -13.56
CA SER A 369 -8.41 20.64 -14.79
C SER A 369 -9.23 19.65 -15.63
N ASN A 370 -10.23 19.01 -15.03
CA ASN A 370 -11.14 18.07 -15.70
C ASN A 370 -12.55 18.65 -15.93
N GLY A 371 -12.71 19.98 -15.78
CA GLY A 371 -13.98 20.66 -16.03
C GLY A 371 -15.09 20.34 -15.04
N ILE A 372 -14.75 19.84 -13.85
CA ILE A 372 -15.73 19.50 -12.82
C ILE A 372 -16.00 20.73 -11.96
N VAL A 373 -17.17 21.34 -12.18
CA VAL A 373 -17.65 22.43 -11.33
C VAL A 373 -18.03 21.86 -9.98
N THR A 374 -17.22 22.15 -8.96
CA THR A 374 -17.53 21.75 -7.59
C THR A 374 -18.70 22.56 -7.07
N GLY A 375 -19.64 21.92 -6.37
CA GLY A 375 -20.79 22.62 -5.84
C GLY A 375 -20.39 23.68 -4.79
N SER A 376 -21.21 24.71 -4.67
CA SER A 376 -20.98 25.87 -3.78
C SER A 376 -21.35 25.55 -2.33
N GLY A 377 -20.86 24.43 -1.80
CA GLY A 377 -21.03 24.15 -0.38
C GLY A 377 -20.55 25.34 0.44
N THR A 378 -21.36 25.80 1.40
CA THR A 378 -21.00 26.95 2.23
C THR A 378 -20.36 26.47 3.52
N LYS A 379 -19.16 26.96 3.81
CA LYS A 379 -18.54 26.76 5.12
C LYS A 379 -19.44 27.37 6.19
N ASN A 380 -19.69 26.64 7.28
CA ASN A 380 -20.47 27.18 8.38
C ASN A 380 -19.71 28.35 9.05
N PRO A 381 -20.40 29.44 9.44
CA PRO A 381 -19.75 30.59 10.06
C PRO A 381 -19.22 30.28 11.46
N THR A 382 -19.79 29.28 12.11
CA THR A 382 -19.45 28.81 13.46
C THR A 382 -19.09 27.33 13.44
N PRO A 383 -18.22 26.87 14.36
CA PRO A 383 -17.96 25.44 14.53
C PRO A 383 -19.25 24.66 14.83
N LEU A 384 -19.42 23.53 14.17
CA LEU A 384 -20.48 22.56 14.39
C LEU A 384 -20.03 21.54 15.46
N ASP A 385 -20.98 20.97 16.19
CA ASP A 385 -20.69 19.82 17.03
C ASP A 385 -20.38 18.57 16.17
N PRO A 386 -19.61 17.59 16.67
CA PRO A 386 -19.21 16.43 15.89
C PRO A 386 -20.37 15.59 15.35
N ALA A 387 -21.51 15.52 16.06
CA ALA A 387 -22.66 14.74 15.60
C ALA A 387 -23.31 15.41 14.37
N THR A 388 -23.43 16.74 14.39
CA THR A 388 -23.91 17.50 13.23
C THR A 388 -22.99 17.33 12.01
N VAL A 389 -21.66 17.34 12.21
CA VAL A 389 -20.70 17.07 11.12
C VAL A 389 -20.89 15.66 10.55
N ALA A 390 -21.11 14.66 11.41
CA ALA A 390 -21.33 13.27 11.00
C ALA A 390 -22.60 13.11 10.15
N GLU A 391 -23.70 13.76 10.53
CA GLU A 391 -24.96 13.74 9.77
C GLU A 391 -24.81 14.42 8.39
N GLN A 392 -24.09 15.55 8.33
CA GLN A 392 -23.78 16.19 7.05
C GLN A 392 -22.90 15.29 6.18
N ALA A 393 -21.85 14.71 6.75
CA ALA A 393 -20.93 13.83 6.04
C ALA A 393 -21.62 12.62 5.42
N LYS A 394 -22.53 11.99 6.16
CA LYS A 394 -23.35 10.86 5.70
C LYS A 394 -24.16 11.20 4.45
N ALA A 395 -24.61 12.45 4.29
CA ALA A 395 -25.44 12.86 3.16
C ALA A 395 -24.68 12.89 1.83
N TYR A 396 -23.36 13.08 1.85
CA TYR A 396 -22.54 13.21 0.64
C TYR A 396 -21.44 12.15 0.50
N THR A 397 -21.26 11.27 1.47
CA THR A 397 -20.24 10.20 1.43
C THR A 397 -20.85 8.89 0.94
N VAL A 398 -20.11 8.17 0.10
CA VAL A 398 -20.54 6.93 -0.55
C VAL A 398 -19.49 5.84 -0.43
N HIS A 399 -19.96 4.59 -0.45
CA HIS A 399 -19.12 3.42 -0.54
C HIS A 399 -18.80 3.14 -2.01
N VAL A 400 -17.53 2.91 -2.32
CA VAL A 400 -17.02 2.62 -3.66
C VAL A 400 -16.56 1.17 -3.69
N THR A 401 -17.14 0.37 -4.59
CA THR A 401 -16.72 -1.01 -4.84
C THR A 401 -16.13 -1.13 -6.23
N CYS A 402 -14.94 -1.70 -6.32
CA CYS A 402 -14.22 -2.06 -7.53
C CYS A 402 -14.33 -3.58 -7.72
N ARG A 403 -14.65 -4.07 -8.91
CA ARG A 403 -14.61 -5.51 -9.24
C ARG A 403 -13.71 -5.83 -10.41
#